data_AF-Q0IVC0-F1
#
_entry.id   AF-Q0IVC0-F1
#
_cell.length_a   1.000
_cell.length_b   1.000
_cell.length_c   1.000
_cell.angle_alpha   90.00
_cell.angle_beta   90.00
_cell.angle_gamma   90.00
#
_symmetry.space_group_name_H-M   'P 1'
#
loop_
_entity.id
_entity.type
_entity.pdbx_description
1 polymer ?
#
loop_
_entity_poly.entity_id
_entity_poly.type
_entity_poly.pdbx_seq_one_letter_code
_entity_poly.pdbx_strand_id
1 'polypeptide(L)'
;CAAAGLGLGRRLLSSSVSAPAHRPLPAHLIPSPRPLPFSSRHHLLTPPLGLHPSSPPPMQWQTQQVRHFAAKDRSRAPRTPTTSKVKKYKIKPPSSMKFRFRVMNDGQVRRWRAGKRHNAHLKSKEAKRRLRKPALVHLAYAKVIKKLNFCS
;
A
#
# COMPACT_ATOMS: atom_id res chain seq x y z
N CYS A 1 -36.88 -58.43 -32.24
CA CYS A 1 -36.35 -58.52 -33.62
C CYS A 1 -34.87 -58.19 -33.59
N ALA A 2 -34.05 -59.12 -34.06
CA ALA A 2 -32.60 -59.14 -33.98
C ALA A 2 -31.90 -58.40 -35.14
N ALA A 3 -30.69 -57.90 -34.88
CA ALA A 3 -29.47 -57.88 -35.73
C ALA A 3 -28.56 -56.73 -35.21
N ALA A 4 -27.44 -56.94 -34.52
CA ALA A 4 -26.17 -57.61 -34.89
C ALA A 4 -25.25 -56.78 -35.82
N GLY A 5 -23.98 -56.66 -35.43
CA GLY A 5 -22.85 -56.13 -36.22
C GLY A 5 -22.06 -55.04 -35.47
N LEU A 6 -21.23 -55.32 -34.47
CA LEU A 6 -19.84 -55.81 -34.54
C LEU A 6 -18.97 -55.09 -35.58
N GLY A 7 -17.92 -54.39 -35.12
CA GLY A 7 -16.91 -53.78 -35.98
C GLY A 7 -15.81 -53.06 -35.21
N LEU A 8 -14.91 -53.85 -34.60
CA LEU A 8 -13.68 -53.42 -33.95
C LEU A 8 -12.79 -52.61 -34.91
N GLY A 9 -12.38 -51.42 -34.47
CA GLY A 9 -11.42 -50.57 -35.20
C GLY A 9 -10.46 -49.88 -34.25
N ARG A 10 -9.76 -50.64 -33.41
CA ARG A 10 -8.59 -50.15 -32.66
C ARG A 10 -7.50 -49.77 -33.67
N ARG A 11 -7.33 -48.48 -33.96
CA ARG A 11 -6.10 -47.98 -34.60
C ARG A 11 -5.12 -47.53 -33.52
N LEU A 12 -4.32 -48.49 -33.06
CA LEU A 12 -3.05 -48.22 -32.41
C LEU A 12 -2.03 -47.98 -33.53
N LEU A 13 -1.57 -46.74 -33.68
CA LEU A 13 -0.33 -46.45 -34.40
C LEU A 13 0.69 -46.06 -33.35
N SER A 14 1.60 -47.00 -33.09
CA SER A 14 2.84 -46.82 -32.37
C SER A 14 3.94 -46.68 -33.41
N SER A 15 4.71 -45.61 -33.36
CA SER A 15 6.15 -45.63 -33.67
C SER A 15 6.80 -44.28 -33.37
N SER A 16 7.66 -44.34 -32.38
CA SER A 16 8.81 -43.49 -32.02
C SER A 16 9.57 -42.84 -33.18
N VAL A 17 9.91 -41.55 -33.01
CA VAL A 17 11.19 -40.99 -33.46
C VAL A 17 11.71 -40.04 -32.37
N SER A 18 12.85 -40.39 -31.79
CA SER A 18 13.68 -39.53 -30.95
C SER A 18 14.40 -38.49 -31.80
N ALA A 19 14.41 -37.23 -31.37
CA ALA A 19 15.44 -36.26 -31.74
C ALA A 19 15.52 -35.14 -30.68
N PRO A 20 16.63 -35.01 -29.93
CA PRO A 20 16.87 -33.82 -29.12
C PRO A 20 17.53 -32.73 -29.98
N ALA A 21 16.72 -31.77 -30.46
CA ALA A 21 17.26 -30.57 -31.08
C ALA A 21 17.59 -29.54 -30.00
N HIS A 22 18.88 -29.42 -29.68
CA HIS A 22 19.45 -28.31 -28.95
C HIS A 22 19.09 -27.00 -29.64
N ARG A 23 18.32 -26.14 -28.97
CA ARG A 23 18.08 -24.76 -29.42
C ARG A 23 18.79 -23.78 -28.49
N PRO A 24 19.76 -23.00 -28.98
CA PRO A 24 20.48 -22.04 -28.15
C PRO A 24 19.59 -20.84 -27.81
N LEU A 25 19.72 -20.40 -26.56
CA LEU A 25 19.16 -19.16 -26.01
C LEU A 25 19.73 -17.95 -26.77
N PRO A 26 18.90 -16.98 -27.21
CA PRO A 26 19.38 -15.63 -27.41
C PRO A 26 19.33 -14.89 -26.07
N ALA A 27 20.52 -14.57 -25.58
CA ALA A 27 20.74 -13.76 -24.41
C ALA A 27 20.58 -12.26 -24.74
N HIS A 28 20.17 -11.50 -23.73
CA HIS A 28 20.30 -10.05 -23.55
C HIS A 28 19.62 -9.12 -24.56
N LEU A 29 18.62 -8.35 -24.09
CA LEU A 29 18.62 -6.89 -24.16
C LEU A 29 17.64 -6.35 -23.10
N ILE A 30 18.16 -5.98 -21.93
CA ILE A 30 17.46 -5.21 -20.90
C ILE A 30 17.78 -3.73 -21.17
N PRO A 31 16.82 -2.86 -21.50
CA PRO A 31 17.03 -1.42 -21.38
C PRO A 31 16.80 -1.04 -19.91
N SER A 32 17.90 -0.78 -19.20
CA SER A 32 17.88 -0.14 -17.89
C SER A 32 17.49 1.34 -18.05
N PRO A 33 16.44 1.85 -17.37
CA PRO A 33 16.21 3.29 -17.29
C PRO A 33 17.21 3.91 -16.31
N ARG A 34 18.17 4.67 -16.84
CA ARG A 34 19.06 5.51 -16.04
C ARG A 34 18.25 6.56 -15.27
N PRO A 35 18.58 6.84 -14.00
CA PRO A 35 18.02 7.98 -13.28
C PRO A 35 18.59 9.29 -13.86
N LEU A 36 17.71 10.23 -14.21
CA LEU A 36 18.07 11.62 -14.49
C LEU A 36 18.52 12.28 -13.18
N PRO A 37 19.71 12.88 -13.09
CA PRO A 37 20.04 13.76 -11.98
C PRO A 37 19.31 15.10 -12.20
N PHE A 38 18.38 15.42 -11.29
CA PHE A 38 17.78 16.75 -11.18
C PHE A 38 18.86 17.73 -10.71
N SER A 39 19.54 18.37 -11.65
CA SER A 39 20.52 19.44 -11.39
C SER A 39 19.82 20.79 -11.52
N SER A 40 19.26 21.31 -10.43
CA SER A 40 18.86 22.72 -10.35
C SER A 40 20.08 23.56 -9.98
N ARG A 41 20.72 24.18 -10.97
CA ARG A 41 21.64 25.31 -10.73
C ARG A 41 20.88 26.59 -11.00
N HIS A 42 20.60 27.35 -9.94
CA HIS A 42 20.22 28.74 -10.04
C HIS A 42 21.49 29.57 -10.22
N HIS A 43 21.71 30.09 -11.43
CA HIS A 43 22.74 31.07 -11.69
C HIS A 43 22.15 32.47 -11.51
N LEU A 44 22.64 33.16 -10.48
CA LEU A 44 22.51 34.59 -10.25
C LEU A 44 23.12 35.37 -11.41
N LEU A 45 22.36 36.26 -12.06
CA LEU A 45 22.91 37.38 -12.83
C LEU A 45 21.96 38.59 -12.78
N THR A 46 22.42 39.62 -12.08
CA THR A 46 22.08 41.05 -12.13
C THR A 46 22.23 41.61 -13.57
N PRO A 47 21.64 42.76 -13.97
CA PRO A 47 22.29 44.09 -13.76
C PRO A 47 21.25 45.29 -13.69
N PRO A 48 21.59 46.59 -13.92
CA PRO A 48 21.80 47.57 -12.84
C PRO A 48 21.02 48.92 -12.95
N LEU A 49 21.03 49.68 -11.83
CA LEU A 49 21.04 51.14 -11.64
C LEU A 49 20.01 52.08 -12.33
N GLY A 50 19.29 52.83 -11.49
CA GLY A 50 18.66 54.12 -11.83
C GLY A 50 18.50 54.97 -10.56
N LEU A 51 19.21 56.10 -10.49
CA LEU A 51 19.19 57.06 -9.37
C LEU A 51 17.95 57.97 -9.44
N HIS A 52 17.37 58.30 -8.28
CA HIS A 52 16.67 59.58 -8.06
C HIS A 52 16.85 60.02 -6.59
N PRO A 53 17.29 61.27 -6.32
CA PRO A 53 17.37 61.81 -4.97
C PRO A 53 16.21 62.78 -4.69
N SER A 54 15.49 62.57 -3.58
CA SER A 54 14.85 63.66 -2.84
C SER A 54 14.70 63.29 -1.35
N SER A 55 14.88 64.29 -0.48
CA SER A 55 14.97 64.26 0.99
C SER A 55 14.43 65.61 1.50
N PRO A 56 14.01 65.83 2.78
CA PRO A 56 13.43 65.00 3.87
C PRO A 56 12.24 65.77 4.57
N PRO A 57 11.90 65.75 5.90
CA PRO A 57 11.96 64.80 7.04
C PRO A 57 10.55 64.67 7.74
N PRO A 58 10.40 64.48 9.08
CA PRO A 58 10.57 63.29 9.93
C PRO A 58 9.24 62.84 10.60
N MET A 59 9.34 61.89 11.53
CA MET A 59 8.40 61.69 12.66
C MET A 59 7.15 60.85 12.35
N GLN A 60 7.22 59.56 12.73
CA GLN A 60 6.11 58.95 13.46
C GLN A 60 6.60 57.75 14.27
N TRP A 61 6.64 57.98 15.58
CA TRP A 61 6.89 57.00 16.62
C TRP A 61 5.85 55.88 16.55
N GLN A 62 6.18 54.76 15.94
CA GLN A 62 5.40 53.53 16.14
C GLN A 62 5.97 52.83 17.36
N THR A 63 5.48 53.23 18.54
CA THR A 63 5.68 52.48 19.78
C THR A 63 5.04 51.11 19.60
N GLN A 64 5.87 50.09 19.31
CA GLN A 64 5.43 48.71 19.38
C GLN A 64 5.06 48.40 20.83
N GLN A 65 3.77 48.46 21.15
CA GLN A 65 3.29 47.93 22.42
C GLN A 65 3.38 46.41 22.38
N VAL A 66 4.48 45.89 22.94
CA VAL A 66 4.65 44.46 23.21
C VAL A 66 3.71 44.11 24.36
N ARG A 67 2.56 43.50 24.03
CA ARG A 67 1.71 42.87 25.05
C ARG A 67 2.35 41.55 25.45
N HIS A 68 2.96 41.52 26.63
CA HIS A 68 3.35 40.26 27.27
C HIS A 68 2.07 39.50 27.63
N PHE A 69 1.71 38.51 26.82
CA PHE A 69 0.74 37.51 27.24
C PHE A 69 1.35 36.78 28.44
N ALA A 70 0.76 36.95 29.61
CA ALA A 70 1.08 36.13 30.77
C ALA A 70 0.81 34.67 30.39
N ALA A 71 1.88 33.89 30.20
CA ALA A 71 1.79 32.45 30.10
C ALA A 71 1.26 31.94 31.45
N LYS A 72 -0.06 31.76 31.55
CA LYS A 72 -0.67 31.09 32.68
C LYS A 72 -0.11 29.68 32.70
N ASP A 73 0.85 29.46 33.60
CA ASP A 73 1.58 28.21 33.81
C ASP A 73 0.56 27.07 33.82
N ARG A 74 0.64 26.21 32.80
CA ARG A 74 -0.26 25.07 32.66
C ARG A 74 -0.02 24.22 33.90
N SER A 75 -1.03 24.10 34.75
CA SER A 75 -1.03 23.35 36.00
C SER A 75 -0.04 22.18 35.97
N ARG A 76 0.92 22.15 36.90
CA ARG A 76 1.88 21.06 37.14
C ARG A 76 1.23 19.74 37.58
N ALA A 77 -0.09 19.60 37.44
CA ALA A 77 -0.78 18.36 37.73
C ALA A 77 -0.43 17.33 36.65
N PRO A 78 0.06 16.14 37.02
CA PRO A 78 0.26 15.06 36.07
C PRO A 78 -1.04 14.79 35.31
N ARG A 79 -1.02 14.87 33.98
CA ARG A 79 -2.20 14.59 33.13
C ARG A 79 -2.68 13.14 33.23
N THR A 80 -1.86 12.26 33.81
CA THR A 80 -2.13 10.85 34.00
C THR A 80 -1.89 10.47 35.46
N PRO A 81 -2.67 9.54 36.03
CA PRO A 81 -2.43 9.06 37.38
C PRO A 81 -1.02 8.47 37.49
N THR A 82 -0.26 8.91 38.51
CA THR A 82 1.14 8.51 38.76
C THR A 82 1.29 6.99 38.91
N THR A 83 0.28 6.31 39.44
CA THR A 83 0.23 4.85 39.46
C THR A 83 -1.22 4.36 39.25
N SER A 84 -1.41 3.41 38.35
CA SER A 84 -2.69 2.68 38.21
C SER A 84 -2.62 1.38 39.02
N LYS A 85 -3.73 0.95 39.65
CA LYS A 85 -3.82 -0.36 40.31
C LYS A 85 -3.31 -1.47 39.38
N VAL A 86 -2.38 -2.29 39.87
CA VAL A 86 -1.84 -3.43 39.11
C VAL A 86 -2.98 -4.42 38.83
N LYS A 87 -3.30 -4.60 37.55
CA LYS A 87 -4.29 -5.56 37.07
C LYS A 87 -3.61 -6.51 36.09
N LYS A 88 -4.06 -7.76 36.04
CA LYS A 88 -3.62 -8.70 34.99
C LYS A 88 -3.93 -8.12 33.61
N TYR A 89 -2.94 -8.07 32.73
CA TYR A 89 -3.11 -7.58 31.37
C TYR A 89 -3.97 -8.54 30.55
N LYS A 90 -4.99 -8.00 29.87
CA LYS A 90 -5.75 -8.74 28.86
C LYS A 90 -5.14 -8.46 27.49
N ILE A 91 -4.91 -9.50 26.70
CA ILE A 91 -4.55 -9.32 25.29
C ILE A 91 -5.72 -8.64 24.59
N LYS A 92 -5.47 -7.47 24.00
CA LYS A 92 -6.44 -6.74 23.20
C LYS A 92 -6.12 -6.92 21.73
N PRO A 93 -7.09 -7.32 20.89
CA PRO A 93 -6.83 -7.40 19.48
C PRO A 93 -6.62 -5.99 18.90
N PRO A 94 -5.59 -5.76 18.07
CA PRO A 94 -5.40 -4.53 17.31
C PRO A 94 -6.65 -4.23 16.48
N SER A 95 -7.19 -3.04 16.72
CA SER A 95 -8.41 -2.54 16.09
C SER A 95 -8.32 -2.48 14.57
N SER A 96 -7.11 -2.28 14.03
CA SER A 96 -6.85 -2.25 12.59
C SER A 96 -7.28 -3.53 11.87
N MET A 97 -7.28 -4.68 12.55
CA MET A 97 -7.65 -5.97 11.98
C MET A 97 -9.12 -6.35 12.16
N LYS A 98 -9.78 -5.88 13.23
CA LYS A 98 -11.17 -6.25 13.60
C LYS A 98 -12.17 -6.10 12.45
N PHE A 99 -12.05 -5.04 11.66
CA PHE A 99 -12.98 -4.76 10.56
C PHE A 99 -12.55 -5.32 9.20
N ARG A 100 -11.32 -5.82 9.09
CA ARG A 100 -10.73 -6.25 7.81
C ARG A 100 -10.87 -7.75 7.55
N PHE A 101 -10.86 -8.53 8.62
CA PHE A 101 -10.91 -9.99 8.59
C PHE A 101 -12.15 -10.50 9.31
N ARG A 102 -12.73 -11.59 8.81
CA ARG A 102 -13.90 -12.25 9.42
C ARG A 102 -13.66 -13.75 9.45
N VAL A 103 -13.85 -14.38 10.61
CA VAL A 103 -13.79 -15.83 10.75
C VAL A 103 -15.11 -16.42 10.25
N MET A 104 -15.01 -17.49 9.47
CA MET A 104 -16.14 -18.32 9.05
C MET A 104 -16.38 -19.41 10.11
N ASN A 105 -17.54 -20.04 10.07
CA ASN A 105 -17.89 -21.21 10.90
C ASN A 105 -16.81 -22.31 10.86
N ASP A 106 -16.16 -22.53 9.72
CA ASP A 106 -15.11 -23.54 9.55
C ASP A 106 -13.76 -23.15 10.18
N GLY A 107 -13.68 -22.00 10.87
CA GLY A 107 -12.44 -21.46 11.46
C GLY A 107 -11.48 -20.82 10.44
N GLN A 108 -11.83 -20.82 9.17
CA GLN A 108 -11.09 -20.11 8.12
C GLN A 108 -11.35 -18.60 8.18
N VAL A 109 -10.35 -17.80 7.78
CA VAL A 109 -10.46 -16.34 7.79
C VAL A 109 -10.71 -15.81 6.39
N ARG A 110 -11.80 -15.06 6.22
CA ARG A 110 -12.17 -14.36 4.98
C ARG A 110 -11.71 -12.91 5.00
N ARG A 111 -11.34 -12.40 3.82
CA ARG A 111 -10.99 -11.00 3.56
C ARG A 111 -11.59 -10.49 2.24
N TRP A 112 -11.68 -9.17 2.10
CA TRP A 112 -11.96 -8.54 0.82
C TRP A 112 -10.68 -8.41 -0.03
N ARG A 113 -10.81 -8.56 -1.35
CA ARG A 113 -9.67 -8.38 -2.27
C ARG A 113 -9.32 -6.90 -2.40
N ALA A 114 -8.03 -6.59 -2.43
CA ALA A 114 -7.53 -5.21 -2.50
C ALA A 114 -7.60 -4.63 -3.93
N GLY A 115 -7.48 -3.30 -4.03
CA GLY A 115 -7.28 -2.61 -5.31
C GLY A 115 -8.55 -2.34 -6.10
N LYS A 116 -9.71 -2.19 -5.47
CA LYS A 116 -10.95 -1.85 -6.19
C LYS A 116 -11.40 -0.39 -6.06
N ARG A 117 -10.81 0.37 -5.14
CA ARG A 117 -11.26 1.71 -4.73
C ARG A 117 -10.94 2.81 -5.76
N HIS A 118 -9.67 3.02 -6.05
CA HIS A 118 -9.17 4.01 -7.02
C HIS A 118 -8.61 3.31 -8.27
N ASN A 119 -8.37 4.06 -9.35
CA ASN A 119 -7.80 3.57 -10.62
C ASN A 119 -8.47 2.31 -11.16
N ALA A 120 -9.78 2.15 -10.88
CA ALA A 120 -10.54 0.99 -11.31
C ALA A 120 -10.91 1.04 -12.80
N HIS A 121 -10.83 2.21 -13.43
CA HIS A 121 -11.07 2.39 -14.86
C HIS A 121 -10.03 1.65 -15.71
N LEU A 122 -8.76 1.63 -15.28
CA LEU A 122 -7.65 0.91 -15.93
C LEU A 122 -7.78 -0.62 -15.89
N LYS A 123 -8.73 -1.16 -15.13
CA LYS A 123 -8.87 -2.60 -14.91
C LYS A 123 -9.93 -3.18 -15.83
N SER A 124 -9.63 -4.33 -16.42
CA SER A 124 -10.59 -5.08 -17.24
C SER A 124 -11.88 -5.39 -16.47
N LYS A 125 -12.99 -5.57 -17.19
CA LYS A 125 -14.29 -5.93 -16.58
C LYS A 125 -14.18 -7.22 -15.77
N GLU A 126 -13.44 -8.20 -16.27
CA GLU A 126 -13.19 -9.47 -15.60
C GLU A 126 -12.41 -9.28 -14.28
N ALA A 127 -11.28 -8.57 -14.31
CA ALA A 127 -10.51 -8.25 -13.10
C ALA A 127 -11.39 -7.53 -12.06
N LYS A 128 -12.22 -6.59 -12.52
CA LYS A 128 -13.22 -5.91 -11.70
C LYS A 128 -14.26 -6.85 -11.09
N ARG A 129 -14.75 -7.86 -11.81
CA ARG A 129 -15.68 -8.89 -11.29
C ARG A 129 -15.00 -9.75 -10.23
N ARG A 130 -13.78 -10.21 -10.50
CA ARG A 130 -12.97 -11.00 -9.56
C ARG A 130 -12.77 -10.28 -8.22
N LEU A 131 -12.48 -8.97 -8.25
CA LEU A 131 -12.29 -8.16 -7.04
C LEU A 131 -13.56 -7.94 -6.20
N ARG A 132 -14.77 -8.23 -6.72
CA ARG A 132 -16.03 -8.15 -5.97
C ARG A 132 -16.30 -9.42 -5.15
N LYS A 133 -15.53 -10.49 -5.34
CA LYS A 133 -15.68 -11.72 -4.57
C LYS A 133 -14.73 -11.67 -3.36
N PRO A 134 -15.14 -12.17 -2.19
CA PRO A 134 -14.23 -12.34 -1.08
C PRO A 134 -13.15 -13.39 -1.41
N ALA A 135 -12.10 -13.42 -0.60
CA ALA A 135 -11.04 -14.41 -0.69
C ALA A 135 -10.65 -14.90 0.71
N LEU A 136 -10.07 -16.09 0.77
CA LEU A 136 -9.46 -16.59 1.97
C LEU A 136 -8.13 -15.88 2.23
N VAL A 137 -7.78 -15.78 3.51
CA VAL A 137 -6.45 -15.32 3.94
C VAL A 137 -5.44 -16.43 3.67
N HIS A 138 -4.25 -16.04 3.23
CA HIS A 138 -3.17 -16.99 3.02
C HIS A 138 -2.77 -17.67 4.35
N LEU A 139 -2.42 -18.96 4.29
CA LEU A 139 -2.15 -19.78 5.47
C LEU A 139 -1.10 -19.18 6.42
N ALA A 140 -0.04 -18.61 5.86
CA ALA A 140 1.02 -17.96 6.64
C ALA A 140 0.48 -16.84 7.55
N TYR A 141 -0.40 -15.98 7.02
CA TYR A 141 -0.98 -14.89 7.79
C TYR A 141 -2.10 -15.36 8.71
N ALA A 142 -2.87 -16.38 8.30
CA ALA A 142 -3.93 -16.95 9.13
C ALA A 142 -3.40 -17.47 10.48
N LYS A 143 -2.18 -18.01 10.52
CA LYS A 143 -1.52 -18.42 11.77
C LYS A 143 -1.34 -17.26 12.75
N VAL A 144 -0.82 -16.13 12.26
CA VAL A 144 -0.61 -14.91 13.07
C VAL A 144 -1.95 -14.36 13.56
N ILE A 145 -2.97 -14.38 12.70
CA ILE A 145 -4.29 -13.85 13.03
C ILE A 145 -4.93 -14.63 14.19
N LYS A 146 -4.80 -15.96 14.16
CA LYS A 146 -5.30 -16.83 15.24
C LYS A 146 -4.53 -16.65 16.55
N LYS A 147 -3.20 -16.56 16.50
CA LYS A 147 -2.36 -16.43 17.69
C LYS A 147 -2.70 -15.20 18.54
N LEU A 148 -3.10 -14.12 17.89
CA LEU A 148 -3.30 -12.82 18.53
C LEU A 148 -4.79 -12.51 18.81
N ASN A 149 -5.66 -13.53 18.77
CA ASN A 149 -7.10 -13.45 19.07
C ASN A 149 -7.81 -12.29 18.33
N PHE A 150 -7.48 -12.06 17.07
CA PHE A 150 -8.02 -10.92 16.31
C PHE A 150 -9.48 -11.06 15.91
N CYS A 151 -9.96 -12.31 15.85
CA CYS A 151 -11.29 -12.64 15.40
C CYS A 151 -11.91 -13.60 16.42
N SER A 152 -12.75 -13.03 17.28
CA SER A 152 -13.64 -13.72 18.23
C SER A 152 -15.07 -13.56 17.76
#